data_AF-A0A9P5QDW3-F1
#
_entry.id   AF-A0A9P5QDW3-F1
#
_cell.length_a   1.000
_cell.length_b   1.000
_cell.length_c   1.000
_cell.angle_alpha   90.00
_cell.angle_beta   90.00
_cell.angle_gamma   90.00
#
_symmetry.space_group_name_H-M   'P 1'
#
loop_
_entity.id
_entity.type
_entity.pdbx_description
1 polymer ?
#
loop_
_entity_poly.entity_id
_entity_poly.type
_entity_poly.pdbx_seq_one_letter_code
_entity_poly.pdbx_strand_id
1 'polypeptide(L)'
;MGLFHRHTGQLRAWARRTVWCVAVIGSLCAIVIPIFSIYRREGDNARSVVEVGPQGVSHTGDYIHVVGSVASVDFEDKNFRVHFEFTPHGTLAGDDGVLTAAIAVSLFYTTLTFPESQIMRSVDVTMPYMQGATIDYPFDAYKSYFEILANKEKEQLHKIPVSLTFLGMLQSVEFIPTVRLSNDDLYKISIEIFTRRSPTTIGFSLFIVMIMWALSIAIGIIAIQVIRKYRVTDEHVLTLGITTLFALPALRETQPGIPAIGCAADVLGFYWNMAIIAISSIMILMASALRWKEPSIEKEIDLVHKQHDFQSKLISEMAIPMPFPITGGPFYDYQVKKKRMPFMMSHHHIPSEDTKSPISSLSSPLYSEGGHEYHHASQDG
;
A
#
# COMPACT_ATOMS: atom_id res chain seq x y z
N MET A 1 -5.64 25.04 54.15
CA MET A 1 -4.78 25.49 53.03
C MET A 1 -4.41 24.39 52.03
N GLY A 2 -3.89 23.23 52.43
CA GLY A 2 -3.29 22.23 51.50
C GLY A 2 -4.12 21.79 50.27
N LEU A 3 -5.44 21.61 50.39
CA LEU A 3 -6.29 21.20 49.26
C LEU A 3 -6.24 22.17 48.07
N PHE A 4 -6.26 23.48 48.33
CA PHE A 4 -6.34 24.51 47.28
C PHE A 4 -5.11 24.47 46.37
N HIS A 5 -3.92 24.29 46.97
CA HIS A 5 -2.67 24.22 46.21
C HIS A 5 -2.61 22.97 45.32
N ARG A 6 -3.09 21.81 45.81
CA ARG A 6 -3.16 20.56 45.04
C ARG A 6 -4.03 20.69 43.78
N HIS A 7 -5.13 21.44 43.87
CA HIS A 7 -5.99 21.74 42.72
C HIS A 7 -5.26 22.60 41.66
N THR A 8 -4.57 23.67 42.07
CA THR A 8 -3.83 24.54 41.14
C THR A 8 -2.75 23.80 40.35
N GLY A 9 -2.10 22.79 40.95
CA GLY A 9 -1.12 21.94 40.29
C GLY A 9 -1.72 21.05 39.20
N GLN A 10 -2.90 20.45 39.45
CA GLN A 10 -3.60 19.64 38.45
C GLN A 10 -4.13 20.49 37.29
N LEU A 11 -4.72 21.66 37.56
CA LEU A 11 -5.16 22.61 36.53
C LEU A 11 -4.00 23.05 35.62
N ARG A 12 -2.83 23.39 36.18
CA ARG A 12 -1.62 23.68 35.39
C ARG A 12 -1.14 22.48 34.57
N ALA A 13 -1.27 21.25 35.08
CA ALA A 13 -0.91 20.04 34.34
C ALA A 13 -1.88 19.76 33.17
N TRP A 14 -3.19 19.97 33.38
CA TRP A 14 -4.22 19.88 32.35
C TRP A 14 -4.06 20.95 31.27
N ALA A 15 -3.88 22.21 31.65
CA ALA A 15 -3.69 23.31 30.71
C ALA A 15 -2.51 23.06 29.76
N ARG A 16 -1.36 22.61 30.28
CA ARG A 16 -0.21 22.22 29.43
C ARG A 16 -0.53 21.08 28.46
N ARG A 17 -1.26 20.05 28.90
CA ARG A 17 -1.68 18.94 28.01
C ARG A 17 -2.60 19.45 26.91
N THR A 18 -3.57 20.28 27.25
CA THR A 18 -4.50 20.91 26.31
C THR A 18 -3.75 21.76 25.28
N VAL A 19 -2.78 22.57 25.71
CA VAL A 19 -1.90 23.35 24.82
C VAL A 19 -1.10 22.45 23.89
N TRP A 20 -0.53 21.33 24.37
CA TRP A 20 0.16 20.37 23.50
C TRP A 20 -0.78 19.70 22.49
N CYS A 21 -1.99 19.30 22.89
CA CYS A 21 -2.99 18.75 21.96
C CYS A 21 -3.41 19.79 20.90
N VAL A 22 -3.66 21.04 21.29
CA VAL A 22 -3.99 22.13 20.36
C VAL A 22 -2.81 22.47 19.45
N ALA A 23 -1.57 22.39 19.92
CA ALA A 23 -0.38 22.56 19.08
C ALA A 23 -0.21 21.44 18.06
N VAL A 24 -0.46 20.18 18.44
CA VAL A 24 -0.43 19.03 17.50
C VAL A 24 -1.55 19.13 16.47
N ILE A 25 -2.79 19.44 16.89
CA ILE A 25 -3.93 19.65 15.98
C ILE A 25 -3.66 20.84 15.06
N GLY A 26 -3.16 21.96 15.58
CA GLY A 26 -2.79 23.13 14.80
C GLY A 26 -1.69 22.83 13.77
N SER A 27 -0.69 22.02 14.13
CA SER A 27 0.36 21.55 13.20
C SER A 27 -0.22 20.65 12.11
N LEU A 28 -1.11 19.72 12.44
CA LEU A 28 -1.80 18.88 11.46
C LEU A 28 -2.67 19.71 10.51
N CYS A 29 -3.46 20.65 11.03
CA CYS A 29 -4.25 21.58 10.21
C CYS A 29 -3.36 22.46 9.32
N ALA A 30 -2.21 22.92 9.81
CA ALA A 30 -1.23 23.69 9.05
C ALA A 30 -0.57 22.90 7.91
N ILE A 31 -0.64 21.56 7.91
CA ILE A 31 -0.20 20.69 6.81
C ILE A 31 -1.37 20.35 5.88
N VAL A 32 -2.53 19.96 6.43
CA VAL A 32 -3.71 19.53 5.66
C VAL A 32 -4.33 20.69 4.87
N ILE A 33 -4.40 21.90 5.42
CA ILE A 33 -5.04 23.06 4.74
C ILE A 33 -4.27 23.47 3.48
N PRO A 34 -2.93 23.61 3.47
CA PRO A 34 -2.16 23.81 2.23
C PRO A 34 -2.33 22.69 1.22
N ILE A 35 -2.29 21.41 1.63
CA ILE A 35 -2.47 20.27 0.71
C ILE A 35 -3.86 20.31 0.07
N PHE A 36 -4.92 20.59 0.84
CA PHE A 36 -6.28 20.72 0.31
C PHE A 36 -6.43 21.94 -0.63
N SER A 37 -5.73 23.04 -0.35
CA SER A 37 -5.69 24.22 -1.23
C SER A 37 -4.99 23.92 -2.57
N ILE A 38 -3.89 23.16 -2.53
CA ILE A 38 -3.19 22.65 -3.72
C ILE A 38 -4.12 21.73 -4.51
N TYR A 39 -4.73 20.73 -3.87
CA TYR A 39 -5.68 19.81 -4.50
C TYR A 39 -6.86 20.51 -5.17
N ARG A 40 -7.45 21.53 -4.52
CA ARG A 40 -8.52 22.36 -5.10
C ARG A 40 -8.05 23.08 -6.36
N ARG A 41 -6.89 23.73 -6.31
CA ARG A 41 -6.30 24.41 -7.47
C ARG A 41 -5.91 23.43 -8.59
N GLU A 42 -5.44 22.25 -8.22
CA GLU A 42 -5.07 21.19 -9.16
C GLU A 42 -6.30 20.63 -9.88
N GLY A 43 -7.41 20.38 -9.19
CA GLY A 43 -8.68 19.98 -9.82
C GLY A 43 -9.18 20.95 -10.89
N ASP A 44 -9.00 22.27 -10.68
CA ASP A 44 -9.36 23.31 -11.65
C ASP A 44 -8.38 23.38 -12.85
N ASN A 45 -7.18 22.78 -12.75
CA ASN A 45 -6.10 22.88 -13.75
C ASN A 45 -5.60 21.50 -14.26
N ALA A 46 -6.26 20.39 -13.92
CA ALA A 46 -5.82 19.00 -14.16
C ALA A 46 -5.88 18.53 -15.64
N ARG A 47 -5.67 19.43 -16.59
CA ARG A 47 -5.65 19.15 -18.03
C ARG A 47 -4.43 19.83 -18.65
N SER A 48 -3.33 19.10 -18.81
CA SER A 48 -2.32 19.49 -19.78
C SER A 48 -2.82 19.15 -21.18
N VAL A 49 -3.51 20.12 -21.77
CA VAL A 49 -3.87 20.14 -23.18
C VAL A 49 -2.72 20.78 -23.95
N VAL A 50 -2.23 20.10 -24.99
CA VAL A 50 -1.32 20.68 -25.97
C VAL A 50 -1.89 20.48 -27.35
N GLU A 51 -2.22 21.59 -28.01
CA GLU A 51 -2.79 21.63 -29.34
C GLU A 51 -1.75 22.14 -30.35
N VAL A 52 -1.55 21.37 -31.42
CA VAL A 52 -0.66 21.67 -32.54
C VAL A 52 -1.53 21.69 -33.79
N GLY A 53 -1.77 22.88 -34.34
CA GLY A 53 -2.46 23.03 -35.62
C GLY A 53 -1.72 22.35 -36.78
N PRO A 54 -2.39 22.05 -37.90
CA PRO A 54 -1.78 21.36 -39.03
C PRO A 54 -0.56 22.14 -39.55
N GLN A 55 0.57 21.43 -39.70
CA GLN A 55 1.82 22.03 -40.12
C GLN A 55 1.99 21.94 -41.65
N GLY A 56 2.63 22.95 -42.25
CA GLY A 56 2.96 23.00 -43.68
C GLY A 56 1.85 23.44 -44.65
N VAL A 57 0.58 23.50 -44.23
CA VAL A 57 -0.57 23.87 -45.09
C VAL A 57 -1.52 24.81 -44.34
N SER A 58 -2.22 25.69 -45.07
CA SER A 58 -3.32 26.50 -44.50
C SER A 58 -4.47 25.60 -44.00
N HIS A 59 -5.21 26.03 -42.98
CA HIS A 59 -6.23 25.26 -42.24
C HIS A 59 -7.46 24.78 -43.05
N THR A 60 -7.44 24.87 -44.38
CA THR A 60 -8.52 24.51 -45.31
C THR A 60 -8.13 23.40 -46.30
N GLY A 61 -7.01 22.71 -46.07
CA GLY A 61 -6.53 21.59 -46.90
C GLY A 61 -6.75 20.21 -46.27
N ASP A 62 -6.18 19.18 -46.90
CA ASP A 62 -6.12 17.81 -46.37
C ASP A 62 -5.23 17.75 -45.12
N TYR A 63 -5.71 17.17 -44.02
CA TYR A 63 -4.92 16.89 -42.83
C TYR A 63 -5.52 15.75 -41.98
N ILE A 64 -4.75 15.20 -41.05
CA ILE A 64 -5.25 14.28 -40.03
C ILE A 64 -5.18 14.98 -38.68
N HIS A 65 -6.28 14.96 -37.94
CA HIS A 65 -6.30 15.32 -36.51
C HIS A 65 -6.09 14.06 -35.68
N VAL A 66 -5.10 14.12 -34.79
CA VAL A 66 -4.78 13.05 -33.85
C VAL A 66 -5.18 13.53 -32.45
N VAL A 67 -5.88 12.70 -31.68
CA VAL A 67 -6.13 12.96 -30.26
C VAL A 67 -5.41 11.89 -29.45
N GLY A 68 -4.38 12.28 -28.70
CA GLY A 68 -3.60 11.38 -27.84
C GLY A 68 -3.96 11.58 -26.37
N SER A 69 -4.76 10.67 -25.80
CA SER A 69 -5.19 10.73 -24.39
C SER A 69 -4.40 9.73 -23.54
N VAL A 70 -3.76 10.18 -22.46
CA VAL A 70 -3.01 9.26 -21.59
C VAL A 70 -3.98 8.43 -20.74
N ALA A 71 -3.99 7.11 -20.95
CA ALA A 71 -4.89 6.18 -20.27
C ALA A 71 -4.34 5.65 -18.94
N SER A 72 -3.02 5.45 -18.84
CA SER A 72 -2.37 4.92 -17.63
C SER A 72 -0.85 5.08 -17.67
N VAL A 73 -0.20 5.18 -16.51
CA VAL A 73 1.26 5.17 -16.37
C VAL A 73 1.70 4.00 -15.52
N ASP A 74 2.80 3.37 -15.91
CA ASP A 74 3.56 2.40 -15.14
C ASP A 74 5.00 2.94 -14.93
N PHE A 75 5.33 3.30 -13.69
CA PHE A 75 6.65 3.83 -13.37
C PHE A 75 7.70 2.75 -13.10
N GLU A 76 7.28 1.49 -12.89
CA GLU A 76 8.18 0.36 -12.61
C GLU A 76 8.71 -0.25 -13.91
N ASP A 77 7.79 -0.56 -14.84
CA ASP A 77 8.12 -0.92 -16.23
C ASP A 77 8.60 0.30 -17.07
N LYS A 78 8.51 1.51 -16.51
CA LYS A 78 8.86 2.80 -17.15
C LYS A 78 8.12 3.06 -18.46
N ASN A 79 6.83 2.74 -18.52
CA ASN A 79 5.98 2.89 -19.70
C ASN A 79 4.70 3.68 -19.38
N PHE A 80 4.06 4.23 -20.40
CA PHE A 80 2.70 4.78 -20.28
C PHE A 80 1.88 4.43 -21.52
N ARG A 81 0.58 4.23 -21.37
CA ARG A 81 -0.33 3.93 -22.47
C ARG A 81 -1.06 5.19 -22.89
N VAL A 82 -1.00 5.50 -24.18
CA VAL A 82 -1.73 6.58 -24.81
C VAL A 82 -2.77 5.99 -25.75
N HIS A 83 -4.03 6.34 -25.54
CA HIS A 83 -5.12 6.07 -26.45
C HIS A 83 -5.07 7.10 -27.57
N PHE A 84 -4.84 6.65 -28.81
CA PHE A 84 -4.83 7.51 -29.98
C PHE A 84 -6.12 7.34 -30.79
N GLU A 85 -6.82 8.44 -31.00
CA GLU A 85 -7.95 8.59 -31.93
C GLU A 85 -7.50 9.41 -33.15
N PHE A 86 -8.06 9.12 -34.33
CA PHE A 86 -7.62 9.65 -35.61
C PHE A 86 -8.82 10.14 -36.44
N THR A 87 -8.89 11.43 -36.73
CA THR A 87 -9.92 12.03 -37.58
C THR A 87 -9.30 12.56 -38.88
N PRO A 88 -9.52 11.91 -40.03
CA PRO A 88 -9.11 12.44 -41.33
C PRO A 88 -10.01 13.62 -41.76
N HIS A 89 -9.40 14.65 -42.36
CA HIS A 89 -10.07 15.85 -42.86
C HIS A 89 -9.67 16.16 -44.32
N GLY A 90 -10.51 16.95 -45.00
CA GLY A 90 -10.35 17.26 -46.42
C GLY A 90 -10.74 16.06 -47.31
N THR A 91 -10.05 15.91 -48.44
CA THR A 91 -10.31 14.85 -49.42
C THR A 91 -9.85 13.45 -48.97
N LEU A 92 -9.23 13.34 -47.79
CA LEU A 92 -8.80 12.08 -47.18
C LEU A 92 -9.96 11.21 -46.68
N ALA A 93 -11.14 11.80 -46.47
CA ALA A 93 -12.34 11.14 -45.97
C ALA A 93 -13.52 11.31 -46.95
N GLY A 94 -14.37 10.29 -47.06
CA GLY A 94 -15.71 10.40 -47.65
C GLY A 94 -16.71 11.06 -46.69
N ASP A 95 -17.93 11.32 -47.18
CA ASP A 95 -19.04 11.86 -46.38
C ASP A 95 -19.47 10.93 -45.21
N ASP A 96 -19.03 9.67 -45.25
CA ASP A 96 -19.22 8.62 -44.24
C ASP A 96 -18.05 8.49 -43.24
N GLY A 97 -17.02 9.33 -43.37
CA GLY A 97 -15.79 9.28 -42.54
C GLY A 97 -14.81 8.18 -42.92
N VAL A 98 -15.03 7.48 -44.04
CA VAL A 98 -14.19 6.38 -44.53
C VAL A 98 -13.02 6.90 -45.36
N LEU A 99 -11.84 6.28 -45.25
CA LEU A 99 -10.63 6.72 -45.97
C LEU A 99 -10.73 6.54 -47.50
N THR A 100 -10.42 7.61 -48.23
CA THR A 100 -10.36 7.65 -49.70
C THR A 100 -9.06 7.07 -50.28
N ALA A 101 -8.03 6.88 -49.44
CA ALA A 101 -6.75 6.28 -49.79
C ALA A 101 -6.16 5.55 -48.57
N ALA A 102 -5.29 4.56 -48.79
CA ALA A 102 -4.58 3.90 -47.69
C ALA A 102 -3.53 4.84 -47.06
N ILE A 103 -3.54 4.93 -45.73
CA ILE A 103 -2.70 5.86 -44.94
C ILE A 103 -1.86 5.07 -43.93
N ALA A 104 -0.58 5.43 -43.80
CA ALA A 104 0.30 4.95 -42.75
C ALA A 104 0.64 6.10 -41.79
N VAL A 105 0.33 5.95 -40.50
CA VAL A 105 0.71 6.89 -39.43
C VAL A 105 1.81 6.27 -38.58
N SER A 106 2.99 6.87 -38.59
CA SER A 106 4.13 6.44 -37.78
C SER A 106 4.20 7.26 -36.49
N LEU A 107 4.22 6.56 -35.35
CA LEU A 107 4.26 7.10 -33.99
C LEU A 107 5.64 6.85 -33.33
N PHE A 108 6.71 6.98 -34.13
CA PHE A 108 8.11 6.61 -33.84
C PHE A 108 8.36 5.12 -33.51
N TYR A 109 7.69 4.58 -32.50
CA TYR A 109 7.86 3.20 -32.02
C TYR A 109 7.01 2.16 -32.78
N THR A 110 5.98 2.61 -33.50
CA THR A 110 5.08 1.76 -34.29
C THR A 110 4.55 2.51 -35.50
N THR A 111 4.12 1.79 -36.53
CA THR A 111 3.41 2.34 -37.69
C THR A 111 2.04 1.69 -37.80
N LEU A 112 1.01 2.52 -37.80
CA LEU A 112 -0.39 2.12 -37.92
C LEU A 112 -0.82 2.32 -39.37
N THR A 113 -1.02 1.21 -40.08
CA THR A 113 -1.59 1.21 -41.44
C THR A 113 -3.12 1.15 -41.36
N PHE A 114 -3.78 2.05 -42.08
CA PHE A 114 -5.22 2.13 -42.24
C PHE A 114 -5.55 1.95 -43.74
N PRO A 115 -6.21 0.85 -44.13
CA PRO A 115 -6.54 0.59 -45.53
C PRO A 115 -7.51 1.63 -46.12
N GLU A 116 -7.42 1.77 -47.44
CA GLU A 116 -8.43 2.41 -48.28
C GLU A 116 -9.81 1.77 -48.06
N SER A 117 -10.88 2.57 -48.09
CA SER A 117 -12.25 2.12 -47.76
C SER A 117 -12.44 1.59 -46.33
N GLN A 118 -11.64 2.05 -45.35
CA GLN A 118 -11.86 1.79 -43.92
C GLN A 118 -11.80 3.08 -43.08
N ILE A 119 -12.40 3.06 -41.88
CA ILE A 119 -12.28 4.14 -40.89
C ILE A 119 -10.95 4.04 -40.12
N MET A 120 -10.43 5.18 -39.65
CA MET A 120 -9.22 5.20 -38.81
C MET A 120 -9.54 4.80 -37.37
N ARG A 121 -9.53 3.49 -37.08
CA ARG A 121 -9.77 2.95 -35.74
C ARG A 121 -8.83 3.55 -34.68
N SER A 122 -9.35 3.79 -33.48
CA SER A 122 -8.55 4.14 -32.30
C SER A 122 -7.60 3.02 -31.89
N VAL A 123 -6.40 3.35 -31.38
CA VAL A 123 -5.37 2.39 -30.96
C VAL A 123 -4.69 2.82 -29.66
N ASP A 124 -4.62 1.91 -28.68
CA ASP A 124 -3.77 2.06 -27.51
C ASP A 124 -2.30 1.75 -27.86
N VAL A 125 -1.40 2.68 -27.59
CA VAL A 125 0.05 2.50 -27.81
C VAL A 125 0.80 2.68 -26.49
N THR A 126 1.63 1.67 -26.16
CA THR A 126 2.57 1.75 -25.03
C THR A 126 3.82 2.52 -25.45
N MET A 127 4.07 3.64 -24.78
CA MET A 127 5.18 4.55 -24.98
C MET A 127 6.18 4.44 -23.83
N PRO A 128 7.50 4.29 -24.09
CA PRO A 128 8.51 4.19 -23.03
C PRO A 128 8.98 5.55 -22.51
N TYR A 129 9.39 5.60 -21.25
CA TYR A 129 10.21 6.68 -20.70
C TYR A 129 11.70 6.41 -20.96
N MET A 130 12.35 7.35 -21.65
CA MET A 130 13.79 7.27 -21.96
C MET A 130 14.67 7.74 -20.79
N GLN A 131 14.12 8.52 -19.86
CA GLN A 131 14.80 8.99 -18.65
C GLN A 131 13.84 8.98 -17.45
N GLY A 132 14.40 8.83 -16.25
CA GLY A 132 13.68 8.84 -14.98
C GLY A 132 14.01 7.63 -14.10
N ALA A 133 13.87 7.80 -12.79
CA ALA A 133 14.19 6.77 -11.79
C ALA A 133 13.17 6.78 -10.64
N THR A 134 12.63 5.59 -10.35
CA THR A 134 11.69 5.34 -9.23
C THR A 134 12.29 5.60 -7.86
N ILE A 135 13.62 5.58 -7.76
CA ILE A 135 14.33 5.82 -6.49
C ILE A 135 14.09 7.23 -5.94
N ASP A 136 13.79 8.22 -6.78
CA ASP A 136 13.63 9.62 -6.37
C ASP A 136 12.21 9.95 -5.83
N TYR A 137 11.32 8.96 -5.76
CA TYR A 137 9.93 9.12 -5.30
C TYR A 137 9.84 9.75 -3.88
N PRO A 138 8.97 10.77 -3.66
CA PRO A 138 7.90 11.25 -4.55
C PRO A 138 8.30 12.39 -5.50
N PHE A 139 9.58 12.75 -5.59
CA PHE A 139 10.08 13.81 -6.47
C PHE A 139 10.57 13.26 -7.82
N ASP A 140 10.16 12.04 -8.17
CA ASP A 140 10.55 11.34 -9.39
C ASP A 140 9.96 12.01 -10.64
N ALA A 141 10.83 12.21 -11.63
CA ALA A 141 10.54 12.87 -12.89
C ALA A 141 11.06 12.04 -14.06
N TYR A 142 10.26 11.96 -15.12
CA TYR A 142 10.49 11.09 -16.28
C TYR A 142 10.41 11.90 -17.57
N LYS A 143 11.09 11.42 -18.60
CA LYS A 143 10.98 11.96 -19.95
C LYS A 143 10.68 10.88 -20.97
N SER A 144 9.72 11.15 -21.84
CA SER A 144 9.52 10.39 -23.06
C SER A 144 9.67 11.32 -24.27
N TYR A 145 9.99 10.74 -25.41
CA TYR A 145 10.07 11.42 -26.69
C TYR A 145 9.38 10.57 -27.75
N PHE A 146 8.51 11.17 -28.55
CA PHE A 146 7.87 10.50 -29.67
C PHE A 146 7.64 11.48 -30.82
N GLU A 147 7.44 10.93 -32.01
CA GLU A 147 7.32 11.67 -33.26
C GLU A 147 6.10 11.17 -34.02
N ILE A 148 5.31 12.08 -34.58
CA ILE A 148 4.15 11.75 -35.41
C ILE A 148 4.41 12.19 -36.85
N LEU A 149 4.19 11.25 -37.77
CA LEU A 149 4.30 11.40 -39.22
C LEU A 149 3.13 10.67 -39.87
N ALA A 150 2.55 11.21 -40.94
CA ALA A 150 1.53 10.53 -41.73
C ALA A 150 1.87 10.60 -43.22
N ASN A 151 1.72 9.47 -43.93
CA ASN A 151 2.01 9.35 -45.36
C ASN A 151 0.94 8.50 -46.04
N LYS A 152 0.75 8.65 -47.36
CA LYS A 152 -0.05 7.69 -48.14
C LYS A 152 0.75 6.39 -48.29
N GLU A 153 0.14 5.23 -48.02
CA GLU A 153 0.85 3.94 -47.97
C GLU A 153 1.56 3.62 -49.29
N LYS A 154 0.88 3.88 -50.42
CA LYS A 154 1.37 3.64 -51.78
C LYS A 154 2.46 4.65 -52.22
N GLU A 155 2.63 5.76 -51.51
CA GLU A 155 3.55 6.85 -51.85
C GLU A 155 4.20 7.45 -50.58
N GLN A 156 5.31 6.85 -50.10
CA GLN A 156 6.02 7.35 -48.90
C GLN A 156 6.57 8.79 -49.02
N LEU A 157 6.65 9.35 -50.23
CA LEU A 157 6.98 10.77 -50.45
C LEU A 157 5.78 11.71 -50.21
N HIS A 158 4.55 11.19 -50.27
CA HIS A 158 3.32 11.97 -50.17
C HIS A 158 2.91 12.13 -48.70
N LYS A 159 3.65 13.01 -48.01
CA LYS A 159 3.40 13.37 -46.61
C LYS A 159 2.06 14.07 -46.46
N ILE A 160 1.35 13.76 -45.38
CA ILE A 160 0.06 14.32 -45.03
C ILE A 160 0.25 15.24 -43.83
N PRO A 161 -0.28 16.48 -43.82
CA PRO A 161 -0.25 17.34 -42.64
C PRO A 161 -0.90 16.65 -41.43
N VAL A 162 -0.20 16.65 -40.31
CA VAL A 162 -0.72 16.19 -39.03
C VAL A 162 -1.03 17.40 -38.16
N SER A 163 -2.12 17.31 -37.41
CA SER A 163 -2.45 18.16 -36.26
C SER A 163 -2.69 17.26 -35.05
N LEU A 164 -2.38 17.75 -33.85
CA LEU A 164 -2.43 16.94 -32.62
C LEU A 164 -3.09 17.70 -31.48
N THR A 165 -3.99 17.04 -30.76
CA THR A 165 -4.40 17.40 -29.41
C THR A 165 -3.92 16.32 -28.44
N PHE A 166 -2.94 16.64 -27.59
CA PHE A 166 -2.48 15.74 -26.52
C PHE A 166 -3.16 16.08 -25.20
N LEU A 167 -3.67 15.06 -24.49
CA LEU A 167 -4.46 15.19 -23.27
C LEU A 167 -3.83 14.36 -22.13
N GLY A 168 -3.02 15.00 -21.30
CA GLY A 168 -2.41 14.40 -20.11
C GLY A 168 -3.28 14.54 -18.86
N MET A 169 -4.24 13.63 -18.64
CA MET A 169 -5.20 13.74 -17.52
C MET A 169 -5.17 12.52 -16.58
N LEU A 170 -4.31 12.56 -15.56
CA LEU A 170 -4.28 11.60 -14.45
C LEU A 170 -4.19 12.32 -13.10
N GLN A 171 -4.89 11.83 -12.07
CA GLN A 171 -4.98 12.51 -10.76
C GLN A 171 -3.66 12.51 -9.96
N SER A 172 -2.79 11.53 -10.20
CA SER A 172 -1.51 11.34 -9.49
C SER A 172 -0.28 11.83 -10.27
N VAL A 173 -0.46 12.26 -11.52
CA VAL A 173 0.64 12.48 -12.47
C VAL A 173 0.34 13.70 -13.35
N GLU A 174 1.27 14.65 -13.36
CA GLU A 174 1.24 15.82 -14.23
C GLU A 174 2.15 15.58 -15.45
N PHE A 175 1.58 15.73 -16.66
CA PHE A 175 2.33 15.73 -17.91
C PHE A 175 2.54 17.16 -18.38
N ILE A 176 3.74 17.46 -18.86
CA ILE A 176 4.12 18.76 -19.44
C ILE A 176 4.67 18.47 -20.84
N PRO A 177 3.82 18.45 -21.88
CA PRO A 177 4.27 18.17 -23.24
C PRO A 177 4.93 19.40 -23.85
N THR A 178 6.14 19.22 -24.40
CA THR A 178 6.90 20.26 -25.09
C THR A 178 7.01 19.89 -26.56
N VAL A 179 6.34 20.66 -27.41
CA VAL A 179 6.36 20.45 -28.87
C VAL A 179 7.65 21.03 -29.46
N ARG A 180 8.32 20.24 -30.29
CA ARG A 180 9.48 20.64 -31.08
C ARG A 180 9.14 20.42 -32.56
N LEU A 181 8.86 21.48 -33.28
CA LEU A 181 8.69 21.42 -34.73
C LEU A 181 10.05 21.22 -35.40
N SER A 182 10.13 20.32 -36.39
CA SER A 182 11.36 20.10 -37.15
C SER A 182 11.48 21.14 -38.27
N ASN A 183 12.60 21.86 -38.31
CA ASN A 183 12.91 22.76 -39.43
C ASN A 183 13.23 21.98 -40.73
N ASP A 184 13.69 20.73 -40.60
CA ASP A 184 14.10 19.89 -41.73
C ASP A 184 12.91 19.12 -42.34
N ASP A 185 11.80 18.99 -41.60
CA ASP A 185 10.61 18.29 -42.04
C ASP A 185 9.31 18.89 -41.45
N LEU A 186 8.70 19.81 -42.20
CA LEU A 186 7.47 20.52 -41.81
C LEU A 186 6.26 19.61 -41.52
N TYR A 187 6.28 18.35 -41.96
CA TYR A 187 5.21 17.38 -41.73
C TYR A 187 5.44 16.53 -40.46
N LYS A 188 6.55 16.78 -39.75
CA LYS A 188 7.00 16.01 -38.58
C LYS A 188 6.73 16.76 -37.28
N ILE A 189 5.85 16.22 -36.44
CA ILE A 189 5.63 16.74 -35.09
C ILE A 189 6.42 15.89 -34.10
N SER A 190 7.48 16.45 -33.51
CA SER A 190 8.28 15.81 -32.46
C SER A 190 7.92 16.38 -31.09
N ILE A 191 7.83 15.53 -30.06
CA ILE A 191 7.27 15.89 -28.76
C ILE A 191 8.09 15.28 -27.62
N GLU A 192 8.56 16.13 -26.71
CA GLU A 192 9.17 15.73 -25.44
C GLU A 192 8.10 15.83 -24.34
N ILE A 193 7.67 14.71 -23.78
CA ILE A 193 6.77 14.70 -22.62
C ILE A 193 7.63 14.63 -21.36
N PHE A 194 7.62 15.72 -20.57
CA PHE A 194 8.11 15.69 -19.20
C PHE A 194 6.98 15.25 -18.28
N THR A 195 7.19 14.22 -17.45
CA THR A 195 6.18 13.67 -16.54
C THR A 195 6.67 13.76 -15.11
N ARG A 196 5.84 14.23 -14.18
CA ARG A 196 6.14 14.29 -12.74
C ARG A 196 4.95 13.88 -11.89
N ARG A 197 5.17 13.55 -10.62
CA ARG A 197 4.07 13.37 -9.66
C ARG A 197 3.31 14.68 -9.47
N SER A 198 1.98 14.58 -9.31
CA SER A 198 1.15 15.75 -9.01
C SER A 198 1.55 16.39 -7.66
N PRO A 199 1.53 17.74 -7.52
CA PRO A 199 1.70 18.40 -6.23
C PRO A 199 0.82 17.83 -5.11
N THR A 200 -0.40 17.36 -5.43
CA THR A 200 -1.25 16.62 -4.49
C THR A 200 -0.61 15.30 -4.04
N THR A 201 -0.12 14.47 -4.96
CA THR A 201 0.58 13.20 -4.66
C THR A 201 1.82 13.42 -3.79
N ILE A 202 2.63 14.44 -4.12
CA ILE A 202 3.82 14.82 -3.36
C ILE A 202 3.43 15.23 -1.94
N GLY A 203 2.44 16.12 -1.79
CA GLY A 203 1.95 16.58 -0.49
C GLY A 203 1.42 15.44 0.38
N PHE A 204 0.67 14.51 -0.20
CA PHE A 204 0.15 13.33 0.51
C PHE A 204 1.26 12.37 0.94
N SER A 205 2.23 12.04 0.07
CA SER A 205 3.37 11.19 0.42
C SER A 205 4.17 11.77 1.60
N LEU A 206 4.50 13.07 1.54
CA LEU A 206 5.19 13.77 2.63
C LEU A 206 4.37 13.77 3.93
N PHE A 207 3.04 13.92 3.85
CA PHE A 207 2.16 13.84 5.01
C PHE A 207 2.17 12.44 5.67
N ILE A 208 2.16 11.36 4.87
CA ILE A 208 2.30 9.99 5.39
C ILE A 208 3.66 9.79 6.07
N VAL A 209 4.76 10.22 5.43
CA VAL A 209 6.10 10.15 6.03
C VAL A 209 6.17 10.93 7.35
N MET A 210 5.53 12.09 7.44
CA MET A 210 5.43 12.88 8.69
C MET A 210 4.61 12.17 9.77
N ILE A 211 3.54 11.44 9.44
CA ILE A 211 2.81 10.60 10.39
C ILE A 211 3.69 9.46 10.91
N MET A 212 4.43 8.79 10.02
CA MET A 212 5.35 7.70 10.41
C MET A 212 6.43 8.19 11.39
N TRP A 213 6.97 9.39 11.17
CA TRP A 213 7.88 10.06 12.11
C TRP A 213 7.21 10.47 13.43
N ALA A 214 5.99 10.98 13.40
CA ALA A 214 5.26 11.32 14.62
C ALA A 214 4.99 10.08 15.49
N LEU A 215 4.63 8.95 14.87
CA LEU A 215 4.41 7.66 15.54
C LEU A 215 5.71 7.09 16.12
N SER A 216 6.81 7.09 15.36
CA SER A 216 8.09 6.55 15.83
C SER A 216 8.66 7.35 17.00
N ILE A 217 8.61 8.68 16.92
CA ILE A 217 9.05 9.60 17.97
C ILE A 217 8.17 9.45 19.23
N ALA A 218 6.85 9.29 19.07
CA ALA A 218 5.95 9.06 20.21
C ALA A 218 6.28 7.76 20.96
N ILE A 219 6.52 6.66 20.24
CA ILE A 219 6.91 5.36 20.82
C ILE A 219 8.29 5.44 21.48
N GLY A 220 9.26 6.12 20.85
CA GLY A 220 10.57 6.39 21.45
C GLY A 220 10.50 7.19 22.75
N ILE A 221 9.67 8.24 22.79
CA ILE A 221 9.41 9.02 24.02
C ILE A 221 8.76 8.16 25.11
N ILE A 222 7.88 7.22 24.75
CA ILE A 222 7.27 6.28 25.70
C ILE A 222 8.32 5.31 26.25
N ALA A 223 9.15 4.70 25.41
CA ALA A 223 10.21 3.78 25.82
C ALA A 223 11.25 4.46 26.75
N ILE A 224 11.69 5.67 26.40
CA ILE A 224 12.60 6.47 27.24
C ILE A 224 11.97 6.79 28.60
N GLN A 225 10.67 7.06 28.66
CA GLN A 225 9.96 7.29 29.93
C GLN A 225 9.78 6.00 30.75
N VAL A 226 9.50 4.86 30.11
CA VAL A 226 9.43 3.54 30.75
C VAL A 226 10.76 3.22 31.43
N ILE A 227 11.89 3.40 30.73
CA ILE A 227 13.22 3.22 31.31
C ILE A 227 13.41 4.20 32.47
N ARG A 228 13.42 5.52 32.20
CA ARG A 228 13.91 6.53 33.16
C ARG A 228 13.05 6.73 34.40
N LYS A 229 11.75 6.46 34.36
CA LYS A 229 10.83 6.73 35.48
C LYS A 229 10.49 5.51 36.35
N TYR A 230 11.06 4.34 36.06
CA TYR A 230 10.72 3.07 36.71
C TYR A 230 9.19 2.82 36.80
N ARG A 231 8.45 3.30 35.80
CA ARG A 231 7.01 3.03 35.70
C ARG A 231 6.85 1.51 35.48
N VAL A 232 5.95 0.89 36.26
CA VAL A 232 5.50 -0.48 35.99
C VAL A 232 5.02 -0.53 34.54
N THR A 233 5.57 -1.44 33.75
CA THR A 233 5.20 -1.58 32.36
C THR A 233 3.80 -2.17 32.28
N ASP A 234 2.91 -1.38 31.69
CA ASP A 234 1.57 -1.80 31.33
C ASP A 234 1.66 -2.60 30.03
N GLU A 235 1.04 -3.78 29.98
CA GLU A 235 1.13 -4.70 28.83
C GLU A 235 0.65 -4.04 27.52
N HIS A 236 -0.31 -3.12 27.64
CA HIS A 236 -0.80 -2.26 26.55
C HIS A 236 0.29 -1.39 25.90
N VAL A 237 1.35 -1.04 26.64
CA VAL A 237 2.47 -0.24 26.11
C VAL A 237 3.43 -1.09 25.27
N LEU A 238 3.57 -2.37 25.61
CA LEU A 238 4.36 -3.32 24.82
C LEU A 238 3.65 -3.67 23.51
N THR A 239 2.38 -4.05 23.59
CA THR A 239 1.57 -4.41 22.41
C THR A 239 1.46 -3.25 21.42
N LEU A 240 1.29 -2.00 21.89
CA LEU A 240 1.28 -0.81 21.03
C LEU A 240 2.56 -0.65 20.18
N GLY A 241 3.75 -0.93 20.75
CA GLY A 241 5.00 -0.87 20.01
C GLY A 241 5.08 -1.91 18.90
N ILE A 242 4.74 -3.16 19.23
CA ILE A 242 4.74 -4.29 18.28
C ILE A 242 3.69 -4.09 17.17
N THR A 243 2.45 -3.72 17.53
CA THR A 243 1.37 -3.46 16.57
C THR A 243 1.74 -2.33 15.61
N THR A 244 2.39 -1.26 16.09
CA THR A 244 2.81 -0.15 15.22
C THR A 244 3.91 -0.59 14.25
N LEU A 245 4.84 -1.46 14.67
CA LEU A 245 5.88 -2.01 13.78
C LEU A 245 5.27 -2.75 12.58
N PHE A 246 4.21 -3.55 12.80
CA PHE A 246 3.48 -4.24 11.74
C PHE A 246 2.48 -3.34 10.98
N ALA A 247 2.11 -2.17 11.51
CA ALA A 247 1.26 -1.19 10.83
C ALA A 247 2.05 -0.28 9.87
N LEU A 248 3.36 -0.08 10.07
CA LEU A 248 4.19 0.77 9.22
C LEU A 248 4.17 0.39 7.72
N PRO A 249 4.24 -0.90 7.31
CA PRO A 249 4.13 -1.27 5.89
C PRO A 249 2.75 -0.94 5.31
N ALA A 250 1.67 -1.25 6.03
CA ALA A 250 0.32 -0.90 5.57
C ALA A 250 0.15 0.62 5.42
N LEU A 251 0.79 1.42 6.27
CA LEU A 251 0.83 2.88 6.15
C LEU A 251 1.70 3.34 4.97
N ARG A 252 2.84 2.69 4.69
CA ARG A 252 3.67 2.94 3.49
C ARG A 252 2.84 2.78 2.21
N GLU A 253 2.11 1.67 2.07
CA GLU A 253 1.32 1.35 0.87
C GLU A 253 0.09 2.25 0.66
N THR A 254 -0.28 3.12 1.61
CA THR A 254 -1.30 4.16 1.37
C THR A 254 -0.81 5.27 0.43
N GLN A 255 0.49 5.34 0.13
CA GLN A 255 1.06 6.42 -0.68
C GLN A 255 0.75 6.23 -2.18
N PRO A 256 0.19 7.25 -2.86
CA PRO A 256 -0.38 7.10 -4.20
C PRO A 256 0.68 6.81 -5.28
N GLY A 257 0.69 5.58 -5.76
CA GLY A 257 1.60 5.12 -6.82
C GLY A 257 3.05 4.98 -6.36
N ILE A 258 3.28 4.66 -5.09
CA ILE A 258 4.60 4.34 -4.55
C ILE A 258 5.21 3.12 -5.26
N PRO A 259 6.49 3.16 -5.68
CA PRO A 259 7.15 2.01 -6.32
C PRO A 259 7.55 0.94 -5.29
N ALA A 260 8.18 -0.14 -5.79
CA ALA A 260 8.87 -1.14 -5.00
C ALA A 260 9.81 -0.56 -3.92
N ILE A 261 10.04 -1.34 -2.86
CA ILE A 261 10.78 -0.92 -1.66
C ILE A 261 12.21 -0.49 -2.00
N GLY A 262 12.58 0.72 -1.56
CA GLY A 262 13.94 1.27 -1.72
C GLY A 262 14.01 2.71 -2.23
N CYS A 263 12.88 3.41 -2.36
CA CYS A 263 12.86 4.81 -2.80
C CYS A 263 13.32 5.80 -1.70
N ALA A 264 13.51 7.06 -2.06
CA ALA A 264 13.96 8.12 -1.15
C ALA A 264 13.03 8.28 0.07
N ALA A 265 11.70 8.16 -0.11
CA ALA A 265 10.75 8.12 1.00
C ALA A 265 10.98 6.94 1.97
N ASP A 266 11.44 5.78 1.47
CA ASP A 266 11.76 4.63 2.31
C ASP A 266 13.06 4.84 3.09
N VAL A 267 14.10 5.32 2.39
CA VAL A 267 15.45 5.54 2.94
C VAL A 267 15.47 6.68 3.96
N LEU A 268 14.69 7.75 3.75
CA LEU A 268 14.60 8.89 4.66
C LEU A 268 13.51 8.73 5.73
N GLY A 269 12.49 7.91 5.48
CA GLY A 269 11.34 7.73 6.36
C GLY A 269 11.19 6.32 6.92
N PHE A 270 10.79 5.37 6.07
CA PHE A 270 10.36 4.03 6.47
C PHE A 270 11.40 3.29 7.33
N TYR A 271 12.65 3.20 6.87
CA TYR A 271 13.70 2.43 7.56
C TYR A 271 14.07 3.02 8.93
N TRP A 272 14.22 4.34 9.05
CA TRP A 272 14.52 4.99 10.33
C TRP A 272 13.36 4.86 11.31
N ASN A 273 12.12 5.03 10.85
CA ASN A 273 10.92 4.88 11.68
C ASN A 273 10.75 3.43 12.16
N MET A 274 11.01 2.44 11.31
CA MET A 274 11.02 1.03 11.67
C MET A 274 12.10 0.72 12.72
N ALA A 275 13.34 1.19 12.51
CA ALA A 275 14.44 1.01 13.44
C ALA A 275 14.16 1.63 14.81
N ILE A 276 13.65 2.86 14.86
CA ILE A 276 13.25 3.55 16.10
C ILE A 276 12.18 2.75 16.85
N ILE A 277 11.14 2.27 16.17
CA ILE A 277 10.05 1.52 16.80
C ILE A 277 10.51 0.13 17.27
N ALA A 278 11.36 -0.56 16.49
CA ALA A 278 11.94 -1.84 16.88
C ALA A 278 12.82 -1.71 18.13
N ILE A 279 13.79 -0.78 18.13
CA ILE A 279 14.67 -0.51 19.27
C ILE A 279 13.84 -0.08 20.50
N SER A 280 12.81 0.74 20.32
CA SER A 280 11.92 1.17 21.40
C SER A 280 11.10 0.01 21.99
N SER A 281 10.62 -0.91 21.15
CA SER A 281 9.89 -2.10 21.60
C SER A 281 10.81 -3.07 22.35
N ILE A 282 12.04 -3.28 21.87
CA ILE A 282 13.08 -4.06 22.56
C ILE A 282 13.43 -3.42 23.91
N MET A 283 13.55 -2.08 23.98
CA MET A 283 13.76 -1.36 25.24
C MET A 283 12.62 -1.58 26.25
N ILE A 284 11.36 -1.61 25.80
CA ILE A 284 10.19 -1.87 26.65
C ILE A 284 10.14 -3.34 27.09
N LEU A 285 10.46 -4.29 26.20
CA LEU A 285 10.60 -5.72 26.53
C LEU A 285 11.66 -5.95 27.61
N MET A 286 12.89 -5.47 27.39
CA MET A 286 14.00 -5.64 28.33
C MET A 286 13.72 -4.95 29.67
N ALA A 287 13.12 -3.75 29.65
CA ALA A 287 12.69 -3.08 30.87
C ALA A 287 11.58 -3.82 31.63
N SER A 288 10.76 -4.62 30.95
CA SER A 288 9.73 -5.46 31.58
C SER A 288 10.33 -6.73 32.17
N ALA A 289 11.14 -7.45 31.39
CA ALA A 289 11.81 -8.68 31.83
C ALA A 289 12.72 -8.45 33.04
N LEU A 290 13.55 -7.39 33.02
CA LEU A 290 14.44 -7.03 34.14
C LEU A 290 13.69 -6.48 35.38
N ARG A 291 12.37 -6.22 35.27
CA ARG A 291 11.52 -5.76 36.38
C ARG A 291 10.48 -6.80 36.79
N TRP A 292 10.55 -8.01 36.23
CA TRP A 292 9.64 -9.10 36.57
C TRP A 292 9.85 -9.53 38.02
N LYS A 293 8.96 -9.07 38.90
CA LYS A 293 8.79 -9.65 40.23
C LYS A 293 7.66 -10.68 40.15
N GLU A 294 7.90 -11.85 40.74
CA GLU A 294 6.86 -12.83 40.99
C GLU A 294 5.68 -12.16 41.75
N PRO A 295 4.43 -12.54 41.46
CA PRO A 295 3.29 -12.09 42.23
C PRO A 295 3.46 -12.58 43.68
N SER A 296 3.72 -11.64 44.59
CA SER A 296 3.82 -11.91 46.03
C SER A 296 2.55 -12.62 46.51
N ILE A 297 2.66 -13.90 46.87
CA ILE A 297 1.57 -14.81 47.31
C ILE A 297 0.69 -14.14 48.38
N GLU A 298 1.31 -13.32 49.23
CA GLU A 298 0.68 -12.46 50.23
C GLU A 298 -0.50 -11.61 49.68
N LYS A 299 -0.41 -11.08 48.45
CA LYS A 299 -1.50 -10.34 47.79
C LYS A 299 -2.64 -11.24 47.32
N GLU A 300 -2.32 -12.48 46.93
CA GLU A 300 -3.32 -13.47 46.52
C GLU A 300 -4.11 -13.94 47.74
N ILE A 301 -3.43 -14.15 48.87
CA ILE A 301 -4.03 -14.40 50.18
C ILE A 301 -4.90 -13.19 50.63
N ASP A 302 -4.44 -11.96 50.44
CA ASP A 302 -5.18 -10.73 50.81
C ASP A 302 -6.43 -10.51 49.93
N LEU A 303 -6.35 -10.84 48.64
CA LEU A 303 -7.49 -10.85 47.71
C LEU A 303 -8.51 -11.93 48.09
N VAL A 304 -8.06 -13.15 48.39
CA VAL A 304 -8.92 -14.24 48.87
C VAL A 304 -9.58 -13.88 50.20
N HIS A 305 -8.86 -13.27 51.14
CA HIS A 305 -9.43 -12.77 52.40
C HIS A 305 -10.49 -11.70 52.17
N LYS A 306 -10.22 -10.69 51.34
CA LYS A 306 -11.23 -9.66 50.99
C LYS A 306 -12.46 -10.25 50.32
N GLN A 307 -12.28 -11.22 49.43
CA GLN A 307 -13.41 -11.86 48.77
C GLN A 307 -14.24 -12.69 49.77
N HIS A 308 -13.59 -13.34 50.73
CA HIS A 308 -14.27 -14.08 51.80
C HIS A 308 -14.99 -13.16 52.82
N ASP A 309 -14.41 -12.01 53.16
CA ASP A 309 -15.01 -10.97 54.01
C ASP A 309 -16.16 -10.22 53.33
N PHE A 310 -16.12 -10.07 51.99
CA PHE A 310 -17.23 -9.54 51.21
C PHE A 310 -18.40 -10.55 51.14
N GLN A 311 -18.10 -11.84 50.94
CA GLN A 311 -19.10 -12.91 50.95
C GLN A 311 -19.75 -13.09 52.33
N SER A 312 -19.00 -13.03 53.43
CA SER A 312 -19.57 -13.14 54.78
C SER A 312 -20.50 -11.97 55.11
N LYS A 313 -20.17 -10.74 54.68
CA LYS A 313 -21.03 -9.56 54.85
C LYS A 313 -22.33 -9.68 54.09
N LEU A 314 -22.28 -10.09 52.81
CA LEU A 314 -23.48 -10.38 52.00
C LEU A 314 -24.38 -11.42 52.67
N ILE A 315 -23.82 -12.49 53.23
CA ILE A 315 -24.58 -13.51 53.96
C ILE A 315 -25.21 -12.93 55.24
N SER A 316 -24.50 -12.06 55.97
CA SER A 316 -25.03 -11.42 57.18
C SER A 316 -26.12 -10.37 56.92
N GLU A 317 -26.05 -9.65 55.80
CA GLU A 317 -27.06 -8.64 55.43
C GLU A 317 -28.32 -9.27 54.80
N MET A 318 -28.20 -10.46 54.18
CA MET A 318 -29.36 -11.25 53.74
C MET A 318 -30.01 -12.08 54.85
N ALA A 319 -29.46 -12.10 56.07
CA ALA A 319 -29.97 -12.88 57.20
C ALA A 319 -31.19 -12.20 57.86
N ILE A 320 -32.34 -12.25 57.17
CA ILE A 320 -33.64 -11.81 57.71
C ILE A 320 -33.95 -12.59 59.00
N PRO A 321 -34.29 -11.92 60.12
CA PRO A 321 -34.60 -12.60 61.37
C PRO A 321 -35.96 -13.32 61.29
N MET A 322 -35.91 -14.63 61.05
CA MET A 322 -37.07 -15.53 61.13
C MET A 322 -37.57 -15.65 62.58
N PRO A 323 -38.88 -15.52 62.85
CA PRO A 323 -39.43 -15.74 64.18
C PRO A 323 -39.50 -17.23 64.57
N PHE A 324 -39.24 -17.51 65.84
CA PHE A 324 -39.44 -18.79 66.55
C PHE A 324 -40.94 -19.20 66.64
N PRO A 325 -41.28 -20.42 67.13
CA PRO A 325 -40.55 -21.70 67.09
C PRO A 325 -41.44 -22.88 66.56
N ILE A 326 -40.84 -24.02 66.22
CA ILE A 326 -41.55 -25.33 66.14
C ILE A 326 -40.74 -26.41 66.87
N THR A 327 -41.44 -27.30 67.56
CA THR A 327 -40.90 -28.34 68.46
C THR A 327 -40.69 -29.69 67.77
N GLY A 328 -39.61 -30.38 68.14
CA GLY A 328 -39.52 -31.85 68.10
C GLY A 328 -39.17 -32.52 66.75
N GLY A 329 -37.92 -32.93 66.60
CA GLY A 329 -37.44 -33.81 65.52
C GLY A 329 -35.97 -34.21 65.78
N PRO A 330 -35.54 -35.44 65.47
CA PRO A 330 -34.24 -35.94 65.91
C PRO A 330 -33.04 -35.39 65.11
N PHE A 331 -31.87 -35.45 65.76
CA PHE A 331 -30.55 -35.15 65.19
C PHE A 331 -30.31 -35.84 63.83
N TYR A 332 -29.76 -35.09 62.87
CA TYR A 332 -28.95 -35.64 61.79
C TYR A 332 -27.57 -34.97 61.79
N ASP A 333 -26.55 -35.78 62.07
CA ASP A 333 -25.14 -35.37 62.07
C ASP A 333 -24.66 -35.13 60.62
N TYR A 334 -24.43 -33.86 60.27
CA TYR A 334 -23.89 -33.47 58.96
C TYR A 334 -22.37 -33.32 59.00
N GLN A 335 -21.69 -34.47 59.12
CA GLN A 335 -20.23 -34.60 59.03
C GLN A 335 -19.65 -33.83 57.84
N VAL A 336 -18.62 -33.02 58.10
CA VAL A 336 -17.88 -32.27 57.07
C VAL A 336 -17.12 -33.26 56.18
N LYS A 337 -17.74 -33.70 55.08
CA LYS A 337 -17.21 -34.73 54.18
C LYS A 337 -16.07 -34.18 53.30
N LYS A 338 -14.91 -34.06 53.94
CA LYS A 338 -13.60 -33.60 53.45
C LYS A 338 -13.15 -34.34 52.18
N LYS A 339 -13.63 -33.92 51.01
CA LYS A 339 -13.38 -34.56 49.71
C LYS A 339 -11.95 -34.30 49.23
N ARG A 340 -10.98 -35.04 49.80
CA ARG A 340 -9.67 -35.26 49.16
C ARG A 340 -9.91 -35.85 47.77
N MET A 341 -9.34 -35.23 46.74
CA MET A 341 -8.97 -35.96 45.53
C MET A 341 -7.50 -36.41 45.72
N PRO A 342 -7.17 -37.69 45.50
CA PRO A 342 -5.79 -38.18 45.65
C PRO A 342 -4.94 -37.80 44.44
N PHE A 343 -3.67 -37.51 44.69
CA PHE A 343 -2.64 -37.33 43.66
C PHE A 343 -1.67 -38.50 43.75
N MET A 344 -1.59 -39.35 42.72
CA MET A 344 -0.56 -40.39 42.66
C MET A 344 -0.26 -40.88 41.24
N MET A 345 1.03 -41.07 40.97
CA MET A 345 1.59 -41.79 39.82
C MET A 345 1.46 -43.33 40.07
N SER A 346 1.80 -44.27 39.17
CA SER A 346 2.63 -44.23 37.95
C SER A 346 2.47 -45.48 37.05
N HIS A 347 3.16 -45.45 35.89
CA HIS A 347 3.65 -46.54 35.03
C HIS A 347 2.71 -47.49 34.25
N HIS A 348 3.04 -47.61 32.93
CA HIS A 348 3.04 -48.77 32.00
C HIS A 348 1.83 -49.76 31.97
N HIS A 349 1.47 -50.39 30.84
CA HIS A 349 2.24 -50.76 29.64
C HIS A 349 1.32 -50.91 28.39
N ILE A 350 1.83 -51.49 27.30
CA ILE A 350 1.11 -51.76 26.05
C ILE A 350 0.61 -53.22 26.04
N PRO A 351 -0.59 -53.53 25.53
CA PRO A 351 -0.96 -54.87 25.08
C PRO A 351 -0.80 -55.03 23.56
N SER A 352 -0.15 -56.11 23.14
CA SER A 352 -0.03 -56.53 21.74
C SER A 352 0.04 -58.05 21.65
N GLU A 353 -0.86 -58.69 20.93
CA GLU A 353 -0.75 -60.04 20.37
C GLU A 353 -1.59 -60.06 19.06
N ASP A 354 -1.07 -60.42 17.89
CA ASP A 354 -0.68 -61.76 17.38
C ASP A 354 -1.89 -62.55 16.81
N THR A 355 -1.87 -63.21 15.63
CA THR A 355 -0.95 -63.27 14.46
C THR A 355 -1.70 -63.98 13.27
N LYS A 356 -1.15 -64.56 12.17
CA LYS A 356 0.20 -64.94 11.69
C LYS A 356 0.29 -64.94 10.14
N SER A 357 1.41 -65.40 9.59
CA SER A 357 1.73 -65.60 8.14
C SER A 357 1.32 -67.04 7.67
N PRO A 358 1.64 -67.64 6.47
CA PRO A 358 2.83 -67.42 5.61
C PRO A 358 2.82 -67.69 4.05
N ILE A 359 3.91 -67.26 3.39
CA ILE A 359 4.67 -67.91 2.27
C ILE A 359 4.13 -67.98 0.80
N SER A 360 4.92 -67.37 -0.11
CA SER A 360 5.08 -67.65 -1.58
C SER A 360 3.90 -67.37 -2.54
N SER A 361 4.05 -67.25 -3.88
CA SER A 361 5.20 -67.41 -4.79
C SER A 361 5.09 -66.46 -6.03
N LEU A 362 6.01 -66.62 -7.01
CA LEU A 362 5.99 -66.27 -8.47
C LEU A 362 4.75 -65.57 -9.09
N SER A 363 4.83 -64.73 -10.14
CA SER A 363 5.89 -64.45 -11.14
C SER A 363 5.55 -63.26 -12.07
N SER A 364 6.55 -62.70 -12.77
CA SER A 364 6.35 -61.86 -13.99
C SER A 364 5.95 -62.69 -15.22
N PRO A 365 5.28 -62.09 -16.22
CA PRO A 365 5.98 -61.64 -17.45
C PRO A 365 5.57 -60.19 -17.84
N LEU A 366 6.27 -59.41 -18.67
CA LEU A 366 7.28 -59.62 -19.74
C LEU A 366 6.70 -59.93 -21.14
N TYR A 367 6.38 -58.85 -21.88
CA TYR A 367 6.49 -58.66 -23.33
C TYR A 367 6.91 -57.16 -23.48
N SER A 368 7.97 -56.72 -24.18
CA SER A 368 8.47 -57.00 -25.55
C SER A 368 7.40 -56.70 -26.63
N GLU A 369 7.72 -56.13 -27.79
CA GLU A 369 8.95 -55.47 -28.25
C GLU A 369 8.61 -54.49 -29.39
N GLY A 370 9.52 -53.60 -29.79
CA GLY A 370 9.20 -52.61 -30.84
C GLY A 370 10.28 -51.58 -31.14
N GLY A 371 11.55 -51.96 -31.13
CA GLY A 371 12.62 -51.06 -31.58
C GLY A 371 12.68 -50.98 -33.10
N HIS A 372 12.98 -49.80 -33.64
CA HIS A 372 13.61 -49.68 -34.95
C HIS A 372 14.71 -48.61 -34.89
N GLU A 373 15.95 -49.09 -34.94
CA GLU A 373 17.16 -48.29 -35.04
C GLU A 373 17.56 -48.21 -36.52
N TYR A 374 17.85 -47.01 -37.04
CA TYR A 374 18.56 -46.83 -38.30
C TYR A 374 19.49 -45.61 -38.25
N HIS A 375 20.76 -45.92 -37.99
CA HIS A 375 22.00 -45.33 -38.50
C HIS A 375 22.01 -43.97 -39.23
N HIS A 376 23.07 -43.21 -38.89
CA HIS A 376 23.89 -42.36 -39.76
C HIS A 376 23.22 -41.37 -40.74
N ALA A 377 23.52 -40.10 -40.51
CA ALA A 377 24.60 -39.47 -41.29
C ALA A 377 25.39 -38.47 -40.43
N SER A 378 26.71 -38.54 -40.52
CA SER A 378 27.59 -37.40 -40.26
C SER A 378 28.27 -37.08 -41.59
N GLN A 379 28.25 -35.83 -42.02
CA GLN A 379 29.34 -35.30 -42.83
C GLN A 379 29.36 -33.77 -42.83
N ASP A 380 30.58 -33.25 -42.84
CA ASP A 380 30.92 -31.84 -42.92
C ASP A 380 30.60 -31.25 -44.31
N GLY A 381 30.44 -29.92 -44.37
CA GLY A 381 30.26 -29.13 -45.59
C GLY A 381 30.49 -27.65 -45.34
#